data_AF-A0A4S5JID7-F1
#
_entry.id   AF-A0A4S5JID7-F1
#
_cell.length_a   1.000
_cell.length_b   1.000
_cell.length_c   1.000
_cell.angle_alpha   90.00
_cell.angle_beta   90.00
_cell.angle_gamma   90.00
#
_symmetry.space_group_name_H-M   'P 1'
#
loop_
_entity.id
_entity.type
_entity.pdbx_description
1 polymer ?
#
loop_
_entity_poly.entity_id
_entity_poly.type
_entity_poly.pdbx_seq_one_letter_code
_entity_poly.pdbx_strand_id
1 'polypeptide(L)' 'MTSNVMPQTTTKLLKLKLMELIDDVLAHDGFSDIRIEVKILKRGQKEVILHYGKQYRFVVDMHEINEAAPTQQVSG' A
#
# COMPACT_ATOMS: atom_id res chain seq x y z
N MET A 1 16.19 15.24 22.65
CA MET A 1 16.21 13.91 22.01
C MET A 1 15.08 13.88 20.99
N THR A 2 15.26 14.51 19.84
CA THR A 2 14.27 14.52 18.76
C THR A 2 14.36 13.20 18.03
N SER A 3 13.41 12.31 18.31
CA SER A 3 13.24 11.06 17.57
C SER A 3 13.04 11.41 16.10
N ASN A 4 14.00 10.99 15.28
CA ASN A 4 13.90 11.01 13.83
C ASN A 4 12.81 10.02 13.43
N VAL A 5 11.55 10.47 13.41
CA VAL A 5 10.42 9.67 12.92
C VAL A 5 10.63 9.55 11.42
N MET A 6 11.12 8.39 10.97
CA MET A 6 11.16 8.06 9.54
C MET A 6 9.78 8.39 8.95
N PRO A 7 9.70 9.18 7.86
CA PRO A 7 8.43 9.38 7.18
C PRO A 7 7.97 7.99 6.71
N GLN A 8 6.92 7.46 7.34
CA GLN A 8 6.27 6.26 6.87
C GLN A 8 5.70 6.60 5.49
N THR A 9 6.31 6.08 4.43
CA THR A 9 5.89 6.37 3.06
C THR A 9 4.46 5.89 2.85
N THR A 10 3.66 6.66 2.10
CA THR A 10 2.25 6.32 1.85
C THR A 10 2.10 4.93 1.24
N THR A 11 3.08 4.51 0.43
CA THR A 11 3.17 3.16 -0.13
C THR A 11 3.24 2.07 0.94
N LYS A 12 4.00 2.29 2.03
CA LYS A 12 4.09 1.32 3.14
C LYS A 12 2.75 1.22 3.87
N LEU A 13 2.09 2.35 4.12
CA LEU A 13 0.77 2.38 4.77
C LEU A 13 -0.30 1.69 3.93
N LEU A 14 -0.30 1.90 2.61
CA LEU A 14 -1.19 1.21 1.67
C LEU A 14 -1.00 -0.31 1.76
N LYS A 15 0.25 -0.80 1.73
CA LYS A 15 0.56 -2.23 1.82
C LYS A 15 0.10 -2.84 3.15
N LEU A 16 0.38 -2.16 4.26
CA LEU A 16 -0.06 -2.59 5.59
C LEU A 16 -1.58 -2.64 5.69
N LYS A 17 -2.28 -1.64 5.14
CA LYS A 17 -3.74 -1.63 5.15
C LYS A 17 -4.30 -2.77 4.31
N LEU A 18 -3.73 -3.05 3.15
CA LEU A 18 -4.16 -4.20 2.33
C LEU A 18 -3.97 -5.53 3.07
N MET A 19 -2.87 -5.71 3.81
CA MET A 19 -2.66 -6.90 4.65
C MET A 19 -3.74 -7.03 5.73
N GLU A 20 -4.02 -5.95 6.44
CA GLU A 20 -5.10 -5.90 7.45
C GLU A 20 -6.46 -6.29 6.85
N LEU A 21 -6.80 -5.77 5.66
CA LEU A 21 -8.06 -6.12 5.00
C LEU A 21 -8.11 -7.60 4.59
N ILE A 22 -6.98 -8.20 4.21
CA ILE A 22 -6.90 -9.63 3.91
C ILE A 22 -7.16 -10.45 5.17
N ASP A 23 -6.58 -10.07 6.30
CA ASP A 23 -6.82 -10.74 7.58
C ASP A 23 -8.31 -10.68 7.96
N ASP A 24 -8.96 -9.52 7.79
CA ASP A 24 -10.39 -9.34 8.03
C ASP A 24 -11.25 -10.25 7.11
N VAL A 25 -10.89 -10.36 5.82
CA VAL A 25 -11.56 -11.25 4.86
C VAL A 25 -11.44 -12.71 5.27
N LEU A 26 -10.26 -13.14 5.70
CA LEU A 26 -10.01 -14.53 6.09
C LEU A 26 -10.72 -14.90 7.39
N ALA A 27 -10.91 -13.94 8.30
CA ALA A 27 -11.64 -14.14 9.54
C ALA A 27 -13.17 -14.16 9.34
N HIS A 28 -13.66 -13.68 8.20
CA HIS A 28 -15.10 -13.55 7.94
C HIS A 28 -15.73 -14.90 7.57
N ASP A 29 -16.74 -15.33 8.34
CA ASP A 29 -17.52 -16.54 8.05
C ASP A 29 -18.64 -16.24 7.02
N GLY A 30 -18.22 -15.98 5.78
CA GLY A 30 -19.14 -15.63 4.69
C GLY A 30 -18.43 -15.11 3.44
N PHE A 31 -19.19 -14.58 2.49
CA PHE A 31 -18.63 -13.98 1.28
C PHE A 31 -18.00 -12.61 1.58
N SER A 32 -16.78 -12.41 1.08
CA SER A 32 -16.05 -11.16 1.16
C SER A 32 -15.48 -10.78 -0.20
N ASP A 33 -15.47 -9.47 -0.50
CA ASP A 33 -14.89 -8.89 -1.71
C ASP A 33 -13.99 -7.72 -1.35
N ILE A 34 -12.77 -7.71 -1.91
CA ILE A 34 -11.87 -6.55 -1.87
C ILE A 34 -11.69 -6.09 -3.31
N ARG A 35 -12.04 -4.83 -3.58
CA ARG A 35 -11.74 -4.16 -4.86
C ARG A 35 -10.65 -3.11 -4.67
N ILE A 36 -9.67 -3.14 -5.57
CA ILE A 36 -8.61 -2.14 -5.66
C ILE A 36 -8.82 -1.34 -6.93
N GLU A 37 -9.04 -0.04 -6.80
CA GLU A 37 -9.12 0.90 -7.92
C GLU A 37 -7.87 1.77 -7.92
N VAL A 38 -7.25 1.93 -9.09
CA VAL A 38 -6.04 2.76 -9.26
C VAL A 38 -6.28 3.80 -10.33
N LYS A 39 -6.10 5.07 -9.98
CA LYS A 39 -6.12 6.20 -10.93
C LYS A 39 -4.73 6.77 -11.09
N ILE A 40 -4.29 6.91 -12.33
CA ILE A 40 -3.05 7.59 -12.64
C ILE A 40 -3.29 9.10 -12.47
N LEU A 41 -2.49 9.74 -11.63
CA LEU A 41 -2.51 11.18 -11.44
C LEU A 41 -1.37 11.85 -12.22
N LYS A 42 -1.27 13.17 -12.11
CA LYS A 42 -0.16 13.94 -12.70
C LYS A 42 1.14 13.70 -11.91
N ARG A 43 2.29 14.01 -12.53
CA ARG A 43 3.64 13.98 -11.91
C ARG A 43 4.05 12.63 -11.33
N GLY A 44 3.66 11.53 -11.97
CA GLY A 44 4.06 10.20 -11.52
C GLY A 44 3.38 9.71 -10.24
N GLN A 45 2.33 10.38 -9.77
CA GLN A 45 1.54 9.90 -8.64
C GLN A 45 0.41 8.97 -9.09
N LYS A 46 -0.03 8.11 -8.19
CA LYS A 46 -1.22 7.29 -8.36
C LYS A 46 -2.12 7.43 -7.14
N GLU A 47 -3.41 7.54 -7.38
CA GLU A 47 -4.43 7.38 -6.35
C GLU A 47 -4.83 5.91 -6.30
N VAL A 48 -4.75 5.29 -5.13
CA VAL A 48 -5.18 3.92 -4.87
C VAL A 48 -6.35 3.94 -3.90
N ILE A 49 -7.45 3.31 -4.27
CA ILE A 49 -8.67 3.22 -3.46
C ILE A 49 -8.92 1.75 -3.17
N LEU A 50 -8.98 1.39 -1.89
CA LEU A 50 -9.37 0.06 -1.42
C LEU A 50 -10.83 0.09 -0.98
N HIS A 51 -11.63 -0.81 -1.55
CA HIS A 51 -13.03 -1.00 -1.20
C HIS A 51 -13.17 -2.28 -0.36
N TYR A 52 -13.60 -2.14 0.90
CA TYR A 52 -13.95 -3.25 1.80
C TYR A 52 -14.89 -2.75 2.89
N GLY A 53 -16.20 -2.72 2.61
CA GLY A 53 -17.25 -2.11 3.45
C GLY A 53 -17.17 -0.57 3.60
N LYS A 54 -15.95 0.00 3.53
CA LYS A 54 -15.60 1.41 3.49
C LYS A 54 -14.56 1.64 2.39
N GLN A 55 -14.30 2.90 2.06
CA GLN A 55 -13.27 3.28 1.10
C GLN A 55 -12.04 3.86 1.83
N TYR A 56 -10.88 3.28 1.55
CA TYR A 56 -9.59 3.81 2.01
C TYR A 56 -8.83 4.35 0.81
N ARG A 57 -8.33 5.58 0.89
CA ARG A 57 -7.71 6.29 -0.24
C ARG A 57 -6.28 6.68 0.09
N PHE A 58 -5.39 6.39 -0.83
CA PHE A 58 -3.96 6.63 -0.71
C PHE A 58 -3.46 7.33 -1.97
N VAL A 59 -2.58 8.32 -1.82
CA VAL A 59 -1.83 8.90 -2.93
C VAL A 59 -0.39 8.46 -2.80
N VAL A 60 0.07 7.65 -3.75
CA VAL A 60 1.43 7.11 -3.78
C VAL A 60 2.25 7.79 -4.86
N ASP A 61 3.48 8.17 -4.53
CA ASP A 61 4.43 8.68 -5.51
C ASP A 61 5.23 7.51 -6.10
N MET A 62 5.20 7.34 -7.43
CA MET A 62 5.91 6.24 -8.09
C MET A 62 7.44 6.34 -7.94
N HIS A 63 7.98 7.52 -7.66
CA HIS A 63 9.41 7.70 -7.43
C HIS A 63 9.85 6.98 -6.14
N GLU A 64 9.00 6.97 -5.10
CA GLU A 64 9.28 6.25 -3.85
C GLU A 64 9.26 4.72 -4.01
N ILE A 65 8.54 4.20 -4.99
CA ILE A 65 8.35 2.75 -5.19
C ILE A 65 9.55 2.14 -5.92
N ASN A 66 10.21 2.94 -6.76
CA ASN A 66 11.33 2.49 -7.60
C ASN A 66 12.65 2.39 -6.81
N GLU A 67 12.72 3.00 -5.63
CA GLU A 67 13.93 3.02 -4.79
C GLU A 67 14.04 1.79 -3.85
N ALA A 68 12.96 1.01 -3.69
CA ALA A 68 12.92 -0.15 -2.80
C ALA A 68 13.39 -1.48 -3.44
N ALA A 69 13.89 -1.48 -4.68
CA ALA A 69 14.58 -2.63 -5.29
C ALA A 69 15.65 -2.11 -6.27
N PRO A 70 16.94 -2.46 -6.10
CA PRO A 70 17.38 -3.85 -6.26
C PRO A 70 18.49 -4.27 -5.28
N THR A 71 18.25 -5.27 -4.44
CA THR A 71 19.35 -6.06 -3.85
C THR A 71 18.90 -7.49 -3.64
N GLN A 72 18.91 -8.27 -4.72
CA GLN A 72 19.31 -9.66 -4.62
C GLN A 72 20.72 -9.74 -5.22
N GLN A 73 21.71 -9.58 -4.34
CA GLN A 73 23.06 -10.05 -4.63
C GLN A 73 23.01 -11.58 -4.65
N VAL A 74 23.16 -12.14 -5.84
CA VAL A 74 23.53 -13.55 -6.05
C VAL A 74 24.93 -13.74 -5.49
N SER A 75 25.09 -14.54 -4.44
CA SER A 75 26.38 -15.13 -4.06
C SER A 75 26.31 -16.62 -4.35
N GLY A 76 27.30 -17.07 -5.12
CA GLY A 76 27.44 -18.44 -5.62
C GLY A 76 27.96 -19.44 -4.60
#